data_AF-A0A0N4USJ7-F1
#
_entry.id   AF-A0A0N4USJ7-F1
#
_cell.length_a   1.000
_cell.length_b   1.000
_cell.length_c   1.000
_cell.angle_alpha   90.00
_cell.angle_beta   90.00
_cell.angle_gamma   90.00
#
_symmetry.space_group_name_H-M   'P 1'
#
loop_
_entity.id
_entity.type
_entity.pdbx_description
1 polymer ?
#
loop_
_entity_poly.entity_id
_entity_poly.type
_entity_poly.pdbx_seq_one_letter_code
_entity_poly.pdbx_strand_id
1 'polypeptide(L)'
;MFEEIVVDEEIFVDVEPSTPIASLASEKSCLRQRSMNLEVEQRLEYYSTISLSFTLSDNEHFFVYALRLKGEDYKKMKNEQRLLVEIEDLPGFIKDFLEEVKKGKGVFKGTSSDGETKFRLDMVSKSKGLKHFVLLSLEMEKLVVWKLAQYLEEMNGISKMTRGYPYVCKSLSREVSKLQGDLNMLMFKCYNVMRERDEAVEELEILRKKYCSRQEVSSRKEEGIKEIGREEKKYVLEEVVCATARILLKRP
;
A
#
# COMPACT_ATOMS: atom_id res chain seq x y z
N MET A 1 -23.01 11.55 12.65
CA MET A 1 -22.02 10.55 13.12
C MET A 1 -21.33 11.18 14.31
N PHE A 2 -21.33 10.50 15.45
CA PHE A 2 -20.75 11.03 16.68
C PHE A 2 -19.46 10.28 16.98
N GLU A 3 -18.39 11.05 17.20
CA GLU A 3 -17.04 10.57 17.54
C GLU A 3 -16.64 11.29 18.82
N GLU A 4 -16.20 10.53 19.81
CA GLU A 4 -15.77 11.04 21.10
C GLU A 4 -14.49 10.31 21.53
N ILE A 5 -13.45 11.08 21.87
CA ILE A 5 -12.29 10.51 22.55
C ILE A 5 -12.71 10.27 24.00
N VAL A 6 -12.77 9.00 24.38
CA VAL A 6 -13.20 8.57 25.70
C VAL A 6 -12.01 8.33 26.62
N VAL A 7 -10.83 7.99 26.11
CA VAL A 7 -9.58 7.87 26.88
C VAL A 7 -8.44 8.54 26.10
N ASP A 8 -7.61 9.32 26.78
CA ASP A 8 -6.41 9.98 26.23
C ASP A 8 -5.43 10.17 27.40
N GLU A 9 -4.58 9.16 27.63
CA GLU A 9 -3.70 9.10 28.80
C GLU A 9 -2.30 8.60 28.43
N GLU A 10 -1.29 9.18 29.08
CA GLU A 10 0.08 8.69 29.03
C GLU A 10 0.22 7.49 29.99
N ILE A 11 0.64 6.35 29.47
CA ILE A 11 0.80 5.09 30.19
C ILE A 11 2.24 4.59 30.13
N PHE A 12 2.65 3.90 31.19
CA PHE A 12 3.95 3.23 31.25
C PHE A 12 3.78 1.73 30.96
N VAL A 13 4.41 1.28 29.87
CA VAL A 13 4.32 -0.09 29.38
C VAL A 13 5.63 -0.82 29.62
N ASP A 14 5.58 -1.92 30.37
CA ASP A 14 6.72 -2.80 30.56
C ASP A 14 6.88 -3.66 29.29
N VAL A 15 7.80 -3.27 28.40
CA VAL A 15 8.03 -3.97 27.13
C VAL A 15 9.01 -5.11 27.34
N GLU A 16 8.57 -6.33 27.01
CA GLU A 16 9.46 -7.49 26.98
C GLU A 16 10.41 -7.36 25.76
N PRO A 17 11.73 -7.55 25.95
CA PRO A 17 12.66 -7.55 24.82
C PRO A 17 12.28 -8.68 23.88
N SER A 18 12.00 -8.35 22.61
CA SER A 18 11.96 -9.34 21.54
C SER A 18 13.31 -10.05 21.54
N THR A 19 13.29 -11.38 21.53
CA THR A 19 14.48 -12.22 21.63
C THR A 19 15.58 -11.72 20.67
N PRO A 20 16.82 -11.51 21.15
CA PRO A 20 17.87 -11.00 20.29
C PRO A 20 18.32 -12.12 19.35
N ILE A 21 18.28 -11.85 18.04
CA ILE A 21 19.20 -12.53 17.13
C ILE A 21 20.60 -12.11 17.61
N ALA A 22 21.28 -13.03 18.29
CA ALA A 22 22.70 -13.07 18.59
C ALA A 22 23.41 -11.71 18.70
N SER A 23 23.50 -11.15 19.92
CA SER A 23 24.72 -10.41 20.29
C SER A 23 25.05 -10.66 21.75
N LEU A 24 26.30 -11.08 21.95
CA LEU A 24 26.95 -11.31 23.23
C LEU A 24 27.07 -9.99 24.00
N ALA A 25 26.10 -9.69 24.85
CA ALA A 25 26.32 -8.85 26.03
C ALA A 25 25.31 -9.25 27.10
N SER A 26 25.84 -9.77 28.21
CA SER A 26 25.11 -9.98 29.44
C SER A 26 24.70 -8.63 30.01
N GLU A 27 23.57 -8.10 29.56
CA GLU A 27 22.87 -7.03 30.26
C GLU A 27 21.58 -7.61 30.83
N LYS A 28 21.48 -7.53 32.16
CA LYS A 28 20.39 -8.06 32.96
C LYS A 28 19.05 -7.58 32.41
N SER A 29 18.09 -8.50 32.41
CA SER A 29 16.69 -8.38 31.98
C SER A 29 15.89 -7.33 32.76
N CYS A 30 16.23 -6.05 32.63
CA CYS A 30 15.32 -4.98 32.97
C CYS A 30 14.31 -4.84 31.82
N LEU A 31 13.03 -5.09 32.11
CA LEU A 31 11.93 -4.63 31.26
C LEU A 31 12.19 -3.15 30.98
N ARG A 32 12.35 -2.78 29.70
CA ARG A 32 12.46 -1.37 29.34
C ARG A 32 11.06 -0.80 29.40
N GLN A 33 10.72 -0.19 30.54
CA GLN A 33 9.48 0.55 30.68
C GLN A 33 9.50 1.72 29.68
N ARG A 34 8.48 1.81 28.84
CA ARG A 34 8.32 2.88 27.84
C ARG A 34 7.10 3.73 28.18
N SER A 35 7.23 5.03 28.00
CA SER A 35 6.08 5.94 28.04
C SER A 35 5.36 5.93 26.69
N MET A 36 4.05 5.70 26.70
CA MET A 36 3.24 5.63 25.48
C MET A 36 1.90 6.33 25.71
N ASN A 37 1.36 6.97 24.68
CA ASN A 37 0.01 7.55 24.76
C ASN A 37 -1.01 6.51 24.30
N LEU A 38 -1.99 6.24 25.16
CA LEU A 38 -3.16 5.41 24.84
C LEU A 38 -4.36 6.34 24.58
N GLU A 39 -4.82 6.34 23.33
CA GLU A 39 -6.06 7.00 22.91
C GLU A 39 -7.12 5.92 22.63
N VAL A 40 -8.32 6.10 23.18
CA VAL A 40 -9.50 5.31 22.85
C VAL A 40 -10.59 6.25 22.36
N GLU A 41 -10.98 6.05 21.11
CA GLU A 41 -12.06 6.77 20.48
C GLU A 41 -13.28 5.86 20.36
N GLN A 42 -14.44 6.39 20.76
CA GLN A 42 -15.72 5.75 20.59
C GLN A 42 -16.49 6.42 19.47
N ARG A 43 -16.94 5.61 18.50
CA ARG A 43 -17.69 6.08 17.34
C ARG A 43 -19.03 5.38 17.26
N LEU A 44 -20.09 6.18 17.15
CA LEU A 44 -21.43 5.71 16.84
C LEU A 44 -21.61 5.70 15.32
N GLU A 45 -21.57 4.50 14.74
CA GLU A 45 -21.78 4.24 13.32
C GLU A 45 -23.29 4.23 12.97
N TYR A 46 -23.59 4.06 11.68
CA TYR A 46 -24.98 3.95 11.20
C TYR A 46 -25.70 2.79 11.90
N TYR A 47 -27.00 2.95 12.13
CA TYR A 47 -27.85 1.98 12.86
C TYR A 47 -27.47 1.78 14.34
N SER A 48 -26.88 2.79 14.98
CA SER A 48 -26.54 2.77 16.40
C SER A 48 -25.53 1.68 16.78
N THR A 49 -24.69 1.27 15.83
CA THR A 49 -23.60 0.34 16.11
C THR A 49 -22.41 1.10 16.69
N ILE A 50 -21.86 0.59 17.80
CA ILE A 50 -20.71 1.19 18.47
C ILE A 50 -19.44 0.52 17.94
N SER A 51 -18.44 1.35 17.67
CA SER A 51 -17.07 0.89 17.37
C SER A 51 -16.09 1.64 18.26
N LEU A 52 -15.01 0.95 18.61
CA LEU A 52 -13.92 1.49 19.40
C LEU A 52 -12.63 1.45 18.60
N SER A 53 -11.92 2.57 18.55
CA SER A 53 -10.59 2.67 17.96
C SER A 53 -9.58 2.91 19.07
N PHE A 54 -8.64 2.00 19.21
CA PHE A 54 -7.52 2.10 20.12
C PHE A 54 -6.29 2.54 19.33
N THR A 55 -5.60 3.55 19.81
CA THR A 55 -4.32 3.99 19.28
C THR A 55 -3.31 4.02 20.41
N LEU A 56 -2.16 3.36 20.20
CA LEU A 56 -1.03 3.38 21.11
C LEU A 56 0.16 3.99 20.37
N SER A 57 0.68 5.10 20.88
CA SER A 57 1.80 5.80 20.24
C SER A 57 2.98 6.04 21.18
N ASP A 58 4.19 5.97 20.63
CA ASP A 58 5.45 6.27 21.31
C ASP A 58 6.07 7.53 20.67
N ASN A 59 6.27 8.57 21.47
CA ASN A 59 6.81 9.86 21.04
C ASN A 59 8.27 9.78 20.54
N GLU A 60 9.04 8.80 21.01
CA GLU A 60 10.48 8.71 20.74
C GLU A 60 10.80 7.85 19.50
N HIS A 61 9.97 6.85 19.21
CA HIS A 61 10.33 5.78 18.26
C HIS A 61 9.42 5.68 17.04
N PHE A 62 8.49 6.64 16.85
CA PHE A 62 7.52 6.63 15.73
C PHE A 62 6.68 5.35 15.65
N PHE A 63 6.49 4.65 16.78
CA PHE A 63 5.58 3.52 16.83
C PHE A 63 4.17 4.05 16.99
N VAL A 64 3.30 3.70 16.05
CA VAL A 64 1.86 3.90 16.17
C VAL A 64 1.21 2.56 15.90
N TYR A 65 0.62 1.98 16.93
CA TYR A 65 -0.16 0.76 16.85
C TYR A 65 -1.63 1.12 16.97
N ALA A 66 -2.46 0.44 16.18
CA ALA A 66 -3.90 0.67 16.20
C ALA A 66 -4.67 -0.63 16.20
N LEU A 67 -5.82 -0.61 16.86
CA LEU A 67 -6.82 -1.67 16.84
C LEU A 67 -8.19 -1.02 16.70
N ARG A 68 -8.99 -1.49 15.73
CA ARG A 68 -10.38 -1.10 15.61
C ARG A 68 -11.27 -2.29 15.92
N LEU A 69 -12.15 -2.12 16.91
CA LEU A 69 -13.13 -3.11 17.32
C LEU A 69 -14.51 -2.67 16.86
N LYS A 70 -15.07 -3.40 15.91
CA LYS A 70 -16.51 -3.35 15.61
C LYS A 70 -17.24 -4.42 16.42
N GLY A 71 -18.57 -4.35 16.48
CA GLY A 71 -19.38 -5.27 17.29
C GLY A 71 -19.08 -6.77 17.06
N GLU A 72 -18.77 -7.19 15.83
CA GLU A 72 -18.41 -8.59 15.53
C GLU A 72 -16.99 -8.95 16.01
N ASP A 73 -16.01 -8.08 15.74
CA ASP A 73 -14.63 -8.25 16.20
C ASP A 73 -14.54 -8.27 17.73
N TYR A 74 -15.30 -7.37 18.38
CA TYR A 74 -15.41 -7.33 19.83
C TYR A 74 -16.03 -8.62 20.38
N LYS A 75 -17.11 -9.14 19.79
CA LYS A 75 -17.71 -10.41 20.24
C LYS A 75 -16.71 -11.56 20.18
N LYS A 76 -15.88 -11.61 19.14
CA LYS A 76 -14.82 -12.61 19.02
C LYS A 76 -13.79 -12.45 20.14
N MET A 77 -13.24 -11.24 20.31
CA MET A 77 -12.28 -10.93 21.37
C MET A 77 -12.84 -11.23 22.77
N LYS A 78 -14.08 -10.83 23.03
CA LYS A 78 -14.83 -11.08 24.28
C LYS A 78 -14.89 -12.57 24.59
N ASN A 79 -15.20 -13.41 23.60
CA ASN A 79 -15.28 -14.86 23.79
C ASN A 79 -13.90 -15.49 24.01
N GLU A 80 -12.90 -15.09 23.24
CA GLU A 80 -11.52 -15.61 23.35
C GLU A 80 -10.91 -15.30 24.71
N GLN A 81 -11.17 -14.11 25.24
CA GLN A 81 -10.65 -13.63 26.52
C GLN A 81 -11.61 -13.82 27.70
N ARG A 82 -12.80 -14.39 27.45
CA ARG A 82 -13.87 -14.61 28.43
C ARG A 82 -14.26 -13.33 29.19
N LEU A 83 -14.34 -12.20 28.48
CA LEU A 83 -14.70 -10.92 29.05
C LEU A 83 -16.20 -10.88 29.37
N LEU A 84 -16.54 -10.28 30.51
CA LEU A 84 -17.92 -10.07 30.95
C LEU A 84 -18.45 -8.67 30.59
N VAL A 85 -17.57 -7.77 30.18
CA VAL A 85 -17.87 -6.38 29.85
C VAL A 85 -18.49 -6.31 28.45
N GLU A 86 -19.46 -5.43 28.23
CA GLU A 86 -19.99 -5.15 26.88
C GLU A 86 -19.16 -4.07 26.17
N ILE A 87 -19.32 -3.91 24.86
CA ILE A 87 -18.46 -2.98 24.10
C ILE A 87 -18.62 -1.54 24.57
N GLU A 88 -19.83 -1.17 25.00
CA GLU A 88 -20.19 0.16 25.49
C GLU A 88 -19.52 0.50 26.82
N ASP A 89 -19.25 -0.52 27.63
CA ASP A 89 -18.68 -0.38 28.97
C ASP A 89 -17.15 -0.53 28.97
N LEU A 90 -16.57 -1.02 27.88
CA LEU A 90 -15.14 -1.26 27.76
C LEU A 90 -14.29 0.01 28.02
N PRO A 91 -14.64 1.22 27.52
CA PRO A 91 -13.90 2.42 27.86
C PRO A 91 -13.92 2.74 29.37
N GLY A 92 -15.04 2.51 30.03
CA GLY A 92 -15.17 2.67 31.49
C GLY A 92 -14.26 1.71 32.25
N PHE A 93 -14.26 0.44 31.85
CA PHE A 93 -13.36 -0.58 32.39
C PHE A 93 -11.87 -0.18 32.28
N ILE A 94 -11.48 0.42 31.16
CA ILE A 94 -10.09 0.86 30.94
C ILE A 94 -9.74 2.05 31.84
N LYS A 95 -10.65 3.01 32.00
CA LYS A 95 -10.47 4.13 32.95
C LYS A 95 -10.29 3.63 34.37
N ASP A 96 -11.12 2.68 34.79
CA ASP A 96 -11.02 2.09 36.12
C ASP A 96 -9.68 1.38 36.31
N PHE A 97 -9.20 0.66 35.29
CA PHE A 97 -7.88 0.04 35.33
C PHE A 97 -6.74 1.06 35.40
N LEU A 98 -6.82 2.16 34.65
CA LEU A 98 -5.85 3.26 34.71
C LEU A 98 -5.75 3.84 36.13
N GLU A 99 -6.88 4.02 36.82
CA GLU A 99 -6.90 4.46 38.21
C GLU A 99 -6.27 3.42 39.17
N GLU A 100 -6.44 2.13 38.92
CA GLU A 100 -5.76 1.08 39.69
C GLU A 100 -4.24 1.03 39.42
N VAL A 101 -3.80 1.33 38.19
CA VAL A 101 -2.38 1.49 37.85
C VAL A 101 -1.77 2.66 38.62
N LYS A 102 -2.45 3.81 38.69
CA LYS A 102 -2.02 4.97 39.49
C LYS A 102 -1.87 4.63 40.98
N LYS A 103 -2.66 3.67 41.49
CA LYS A 103 -2.57 3.14 42.87
C LYS A 103 -1.53 2.03 43.04
N GLY A 104 -0.78 1.68 41.99
CA GLY A 104 0.24 0.63 42.01
C GLY A 104 -0.32 -0.81 42.03
N LYS A 105 -1.60 -0.99 41.72
CA LYS A 105 -2.30 -2.29 41.71
C LYS A 105 -2.49 -2.86 40.30
N GLY A 106 -1.93 -2.20 39.29
CA GLY A 106 -1.94 -2.63 37.90
C GLY A 106 -0.62 -2.34 37.21
N VAL A 107 -0.42 -2.95 36.05
CA VAL A 107 0.67 -2.64 35.12
C VAL A 107 0.25 -2.95 33.69
N PHE A 108 0.74 -2.17 32.73
CA PHE A 108 0.64 -2.50 31.32
C PHE A 108 1.88 -3.28 30.89
N LYS A 109 1.68 -4.40 30.21
CA LYS A 109 2.77 -5.16 29.59
C LYS A 109 2.65 -5.14 28.08
N GLY A 110 3.79 -4.99 27.42
CA GLY A 110 3.88 -4.95 25.97
C GLY A 110 4.68 -6.13 25.44
N THR A 111 4.15 -6.84 24.45
CA THR A 111 4.90 -7.83 23.69
C THR A 111 4.81 -7.51 22.21
N SER A 112 5.96 -7.35 21.55
CA SER A 112 6.01 -7.23 20.09
C SER A 112 6.10 -8.62 19.45
N SER A 113 5.33 -8.87 18.41
CA SER A 113 5.39 -10.11 17.62
C SER A 113 5.49 -9.80 16.12
N ASP A 114 5.74 -10.84 15.32
CA ASP A 114 5.73 -10.76 13.85
C ASP A 114 6.63 -9.65 13.28
N GLY A 115 7.90 -9.59 13.72
CA GLY A 115 8.86 -8.59 13.24
C GLY A 115 8.43 -7.15 13.54
N GLU A 116 7.82 -6.92 14.71
CA GLU A 116 7.29 -5.63 15.20
C GLU A 116 6.06 -5.10 14.45
N THR A 117 5.49 -5.88 13.53
CA THR A 117 4.25 -5.50 12.83
C THR A 117 3.03 -5.58 13.71
N LYS A 118 3.08 -6.36 14.79
CA LYS A 118 2.03 -6.48 15.79
C LYS A 118 2.55 -6.20 17.19
N PHE A 119 1.68 -5.64 18.01
CA PHE A 119 1.95 -5.34 19.41
C PHE A 119 0.77 -5.77 20.26
N ARG A 120 1.03 -6.63 21.24
CA ARG A 120 0.05 -7.02 22.24
C ARG A 120 0.24 -6.15 23.48
N LEU A 121 -0.80 -5.41 23.84
CA LEU A 121 -0.89 -4.65 25.09
C LEU A 121 -1.75 -5.40 26.10
N ASP A 122 -1.15 -5.85 27.20
CA ASP A 122 -1.81 -6.60 28.26
C ASP A 122 -2.03 -5.70 29.48
N MET A 123 -3.27 -5.66 29.99
CA MET A 123 -3.64 -5.03 31.26
C MET A 123 -3.53 -6.07 32.37
N VAL A 124 -2.55 -5.92 33.25
CA VAL A 124 -2.22 -6.93 34.27
C VAL A 124 -2.49 -6.40 35.67
N SER A 125 -3.31 -7.12 36.44
CA SER A 125 -3.56 -6.76 37.84
C SER A 125 -2.46 -7.30 38.76
N LYS A 126 -2.10 -6.49 39.75
CA LYS A 126 -1.20 -6.80 40.87
C LYS A 126 -2.02 -6.86 42.15
N SER A 127 -2.51 -8.04 42.52
CA SER A 127 -3.12 -8.25 43.84
C SER A 127 -2.06 -8.71 44.85
N LYS A 128 -2.16 -8.22 46.09
CA LYS A 128 -1.20 -8.53 47.16
C LYS A 128 -1.24 -10.04 47.47
N GLY A 129 -0.17 -10.75 47.12
CA GLY A 129 0.03 -12.15 47.49
C GLY A 129 -0.51 -13.21 46.52
N LEU A 130 -1.07 -12.82 45.38
CA LEU A 130 -1.49 -13.77 44.32
C LEU A 130 -0.62 -13.62 43.07
N LYS A 131 -0.71 -14.61 42.18
CA LYS A 131 -0.10 -14.54 40.84
C LYS A 131 -0.76 -13.41 40.05
N HIS A 132 0.05 -12.68 39.28
CA HIS A 132 -0.41 -11.72 38.28
C HIS A 132 -1.41 -12.38 37.33
N PHE A 133 -2.51 -11.69 37.03
CA PHE A 133 -3.50 -12.15 36.07
C PHE A 133 -3.74 -11.05 35.03
N VAL A 134 -3.88 -11.50 33.77
CA VAL A 134 -4.21 -10.63 32.64
C VAL A 134 -5.72 -10.41 32.65
N LEU A 135 -6.12 -9.15 32.64
CA LEU A 135 -7.51 -8.70 32.65
C LEU A 135 -8.05 -8.49 31.23
N LEU A 136 -7.21 -7.94 30.34
CA LEU A 136 -7.53 -7.61 28.97
C LEU A 136 -6.25 -7.64 28.15
N SER A 137 -6.31 -8.24 26.96
CA SER A 137 -5.23 -8.27 25.98
C SER A 137 -5.69 -7.61 24.69
N LEU A 138 -4.99 -6.60 24.22
CA LEU A 138 -5.28 -5.91 22.97
C LEU A 138 -4.18 -6.22 21.96
N GLU A 139 -4.49 -6.98 20.91
CA GLU A 139 -3.57 -7.21 19.79
C GLU A 139 -3.75 -6.09 18.77
N MET A 140 -2.73 -5.26 18.60
CA MET A 140 -2.75 -4.06 17.76
C MET A 140 -1.80 -4.23 16.57
N GLU A 141 -2.16 -3.63 15.44
CA GLU A 141 -1.32 -3.63 14.24
C GLU A 141 -0.52 -2.33 14.14
N LYS A 142 0.73 -2.43 13.70
CA LYS A 142 1.56 -1.27 13.39
C LYS A 142 0.97 -0.54 12.19
N LEU A 143 0.75 0.77 12.32
CA LEU A 143 0.37 1.60 11.20
C LEU A 143 1.59 1.81 10.28
N VAL A 144 1.51 1.23 9.09
CA VAL A 144 2.43 1.50 7.98
C VAL A 144 2.20 2.92 7.43
N VAL A 145 3.25 3.51 6.86
CA VAL A 145 3.33 4.93 6.44
C VAL A 145 2.08 5.45 5.71
N TRP A 146 1.45 4.65 4.83
CA TRP A 146 0.24 5.08 4.12
C TRP A 146 -1.02 5.10 5.00
N LYS A 147 -1.19 4.14 5.93
CA LYS A 147 -2.29 4.14 6.91
C LYS A 147 -2.08 5.27 7.90
N LEU A 148 -0.81 5.58 8.21
CA LEU A 148 -0.44 6.72 9.04
C LEU A 148 -0.71 8.05 8.33
N ALA A 149 -0.47 8.15 7.02
CA ALA A 149 -0.85 9.30 6.21
C ALA A 149 -2.37 9.50 6.17
N GLN A 150 -3.15 8.43 5.99
CA GLN A 150 -4.62 8.48 6.05
C GLN A 150 -5.11 8.89 7.45
N TYR A 151 -4.53 8.31 8.52
CA TYR A 151 -4.82 8.72 9.89
C TYR A 151 -4.49 10.19 10.14
N LEU A 152 -3.36 10.68 9.61
CA LEU A 152 -2.99 12.09 9.67
C LEU A 152 -3.95 12.98 8.88
N GLU A 153 -4.43 12.56 7.71
CA GLU A 153 -5.45 13.30 6.94
C GLU A 153 -6.79 13.36 7.69
N GLU A 154 -7.25 12.25 8.26
CA GLU A 154 -8.43 12.19 9.13
C GLU A 154 -8.26 13.10 10.37
N MET A 155 -7.07 13.11 10.97
CA MET A 155 -6.69 13.97 12.10
C MET A 155 -6.46 15.44 11.71
N ASN A 156 -6.22 15.77 10.44
CA ASN A 156 -6.04 17.15 9.98
C ASN A 156 -7.38 17.82 9.66
N GLY A 157 -8.42 17.03 9.33
CA GLY A 157 -9.80 17.49 9.19
C GLY A 157 -10.47 17.86 10.53
N ILE A 158 -9.99 17.27 11.62
CA ILE A 158 -10.42 17.56 12.99
C ILE A 158 -9.34 18.44 13.61
N SER A 159 -9.63 19.69 13.99
CA SER A 159 -8.68 20.65 14.60
C SER A 159 -7.98 20.14 15.90
N LYS A 160 -7.13 19.12 15.82
CA LYS A 160 -6.40 18.45 16.91
C LYS A 160 -4.92 18.86 16.97
N MET A 161 -4.52 19.94 16.28
CA MET A 161 -3.13 20.45 16.25
C MET A 161 -2.56 20.89 17.61
N THR A 162 -3.34 20.95 18.69
CA THR A 162 -2.92 21.53 19.98
C THR A 162 -2.35 20.55 21.01
N ARG A 163 -2.33 19.23 20.77
CA ARG A 163 -2.13 18.24 21.85
C ARG A 163 -0.88 17.35 21.75
N GLY A 164 0.27 17.90 21.34
CA GLY A 164 1.56 17.22 21.57
C GLY A 164 2.10 16.31 20.46
N TYR A 165 1.38 16.16 19.35
CA TYR A 165 1.88 15.52 18.12
C TYR A 165 2.76 16.38 17.15
N PRO A 166 3.28 17.60 17.44
CA PRO A 166 4.00 18.39 16.43
C PRO A 166 5.22 17.67 15.85
N TYR A 167 5.92 16.85 16.63
CA TYR A 167 7.18 16.26 16.18
C TYR A 167 6.97 15.06 15.25
N VAL A 168 6.05 14.16 15.62
CA VAL A 168 5.63 13.04 14.77
C VAL A 168 5.02 13.59 13.48
N CYS A 169 4.09 14.55 13.56
CA CYS A 169 3.49 15.18 12.37
C CYS A 169 4.51 15.92 11.50
N LYS A 170 5.51 16.60 12.07
CA LYS A 170 6.53 17.33 11.30
C LYS A 170 7.55 16.40 10.66
N SER A 171 7.95 15.33 11.34
CA SER A 171 8.84 14.32 10.75
C SER A 171 8.11 13.51 9.67
N LEU A 172 6.86 13.10 9.92
CA LEU A 172 6.03 12.46 8.90
C LEU A 172 5.72 13.36 7.73
N SER A 173 5.42 14.64 7.96
CA SER A 173 5.24 15.61 6.89
C SER A 173 6.48 15.70 6.01
N ARG A 174 7.70 15.64 6.57
CA ARG A 174 8.95 15.56 5.80
C ARG A 174 9.08 14.25 5.02
N GLU A 175 8.80 13.12 5.66
CA GLU A 175 8.89 11.79 5.02
C GLU A 175 7.87 11.66 3.87
N VAL A 176 6.63 12.09 4.08
CA VAL A 176 5.56 12.15 3.07
C VAL A 176 5.96 13.10 1.94
N SER A 177 6.48 14.29 2.26
CA SER A 177 6.94 15.24 1.23
C SER A 177 8.08 14.66 0.39
N LYS A 178 8.99 13.90 1.01
CA LYS A 178 10.09 13.20 0.32
C LYS A 178 9.55 12.12 -0.61
N LEU A 179 8.69 11.23 -0.10
CA LEU A 179 8.07 10.17 -0.89
C LEU A 179 7.23 10.73 -2.05
N GLN A 180 6.54 11.85 -1.83
CA GLN A 180 5.78 12.54 -2.87
C GLN A 180 6.70 13.17 -3.92
N GLY A 181 7.85 13.70 -3.51
CA GLY A 181 8.92 14.11 -4.43
C GLY A 181 9.43 12.95 -5.28
N ASP A 182 9.72 11.80 -4.66
CA ASP A 182 10.19 10.60 -5.36
C ASP A 182 9.13 10.06 -6.33
N LEU A 183 7.86 10.05 -5.94
CA LEU A 183 6.75 9.65 -6.81
C LEU A 183 6.61 10.59 -8.01
N ASN A 184 6.68 11.90 -7.80
CA ASN A 184 6.63 12.88 -8.88
C ASN A 184 7.81 12.72 -9.85
N MET A 185 9.01 12.45 -9.33
CA MET A 185 10.18 12.14 -10.15
C MET A 185 9.97 10.85 -10.96
N LEU A 186 9.38 9.81 -10.36
CA LEU A 186 9.10 8.55 -11.04
C LEU A 186 8.06 8.75 -12.16
N MET A 187 6.99 9.50 -11.88
CA MET A 187 5.97 9.87 -12.87
C MET A 187 6.58 10.65 -14.05
N PHE A 188 7.47 11.59 -13.78
CA PHE A 188 8.19 12.32 -14.82
C PHE A 188 9.06 11.40 -15.69
N LYS A 189 9.77 10.43 -15.08
CA LYS A 189 10.54 9.42 -15.82
C LYS A 189 9.63 8.56 -16.70
N CYS A 190 8.50 8.08 -16.17
CA CYS A 190 7.52 7.31 -16.93
C CYS A 190 6.96 8.10 -18.11
N TYR A 191 6.66 9.39 -17.91
CA TYR A 191 6.18 10.27 -18.98
C TYR A 191 7.21 10.39 -20.12
N ASN A 192 8.49 10.58 -19.81
CA ASN A 192 9.54 10.66 -20.83
C ASN A 192 9.68 9.34 -21.61
N VAL A 193 9.64 8.20 -20.91
CA VAL A 193 9.69 6.88 -21.57
C VAL A 193 8.48 6.67 -22.49
N MET A 194 7.28 7.09 -22.08
CA MET A 194 6.09 7.01 -22.94
C MET A 194 6.23 7.91 -24.17
N ARG A 195 6.76 9.13 -24.01
CA ARG A 195 7.01 10.04 -25.13
C ARG A 195 8.01 9.47 -26.13
N GLU A 196 9.15 8.94 -25.66
CA GLU A 196 10.16 8.30 -26.50
C GLU A 196 9.58 7.09 -27.25
N ARG A 197 8.71 6.31 -26.60
CA ARG A 197 8.00 5.20 -27.25
C ARG A 197 7.09 5.70 -28.37
N ASP A 198 6.33 6.77 -28.13
CA ASP A 198 5.39 7.29 -29.12
C ASP A 198 6.13 7.90 -30.33
N GLU A 199 7.27 8.58 -30.10
CA GLU A 199 8.18 9.04 -31.16
C GLU A 199 8.71 7.86 -31.99
N ALA A 200 9.15 6.77 -31.35
CA ALA A 200 9.63 5.58 -32.04
C ALA A 200 8.52 4.88 -32.86
N VAL A 201 7.28 4.88 -32.36
CA VAL A 201 6.13 4.34 -33.11
C VAL A 201 5.84 5.18 -34.35
N GLU A 202 5.90 6.51 -34.25
CA GLU A 202 5.72 7.40 -35.41
C GLU A 202 6.81 7.19 -36.47
N GLU A 203 8.08 7.05 -36.06
CA GLU A 203 9.17 6.72 -36.99
C GLU A 203 8.95 5.37 -37.69
N LEU A 204 8.50 4.35 -36.96
CA LEU A 204 8.18 3.04 -37.53
C LEU A 204 7.01 3.12 -38.53
N GLU A 205 6.00 3.95 -38.27
CA GLU A 205 4.90 4.18 -39.23
C GLU A 205 5.37 4.88 -40.50
N ILE A 206 6.25 5.88 -40.38
CA ILE A 206 6.85 6.57 -41.52
C ILE A 206 7.68 5.58 -42.36
N LEU A 207 8.49 4.74 -41.71
CA LEU A 207 9.27 3.70 -42.39
C LEU A 207 8.36 2.69 -43.07
N ARG A 208 7.31 2.21 -42.38
CA ARG A 208 6.33 1.27 -42.96
C ARG A 208 5.68 1.84 -44.22
N LYS A 209 5.22 3.10 -44.19
CA LYS A 209 4.66 3.79 -45.36
C LYS A 209 5.67 3.83 -46.51
N LYS A 210 6.93 4.22 -46.24
CA LYS A 210 8.00 4.24 -47.25
C LYS A 210 8.26 2.86 -47.88
N TYR A 211 8.27 1.80 -47.08
CA TYR A 211 8.48 0.43 -47.58
C TYR A 211 7.30 -0.08 -48.41
N CYS A 212 6.06 0.14 -47.97
CA CYS A 212 4.87 -0.24 -48.74
C CYS A 212 4.81 0.48 -50.09
N SER A 213 5.08 1.79 -50.13
CA SER A 213 5.14 2.53 -51.40
C SER A 213 6.26 2.04 -52.33
N ARG A 214 7.40 1.60 -51.79
CA ARG A 214 8.48 0.99 -52.60
C ARG A 214 8.11 -0.38 -53.16
N GLN A 215 7.39 -1.20 -52.38
CA GLN A 215 6.86 -2.48 -52.87
C GLN A 215 5.84 -2.27 -53.99
N GLU A 216 4.92 -1.33 -53.85
CA GLU A 216 3.94 -1.00 -54.90
C GLU A 216 4.61 -0.52 -56.20
N VAL A 217 5.68 0.29 -56.09
CA VAL A 217 6.47 0.74 -57.25
C VAL A 217 7.24 -0.42 -57.89
N SER A 218 7.73 -1.38 -57.09
CA SER A 218 8.42 -2.57 -57.60
C SER A 218 7.44 -3.51 -58.32
N SER A 219 6.26 -3.75 -57.76
CA SER A 219 5.22 -4.58 -58.38
C SER A 219 4.72 -3.98 -59.69
N ARG A 220 4.53 -2.66 -59.76
CA ARG A 220 4.17 -1.97 -61.02
C ARG A 220 5.26 -2.04 -62.08
N LYS A 221 6.55 -2.01 -61.69
CA LYS A 221 7.67 -2.21 -62.63
C LYS A 221 7.73 -3.64 -63.15
N GLU A 222 7.48 -4.65 -62.32
CA GLU A 222 7.42 -6.04 -62.77
C GLU A 222 6.22 -6.32 -63.69
N GLU A 223 5.08 -5.71 -63.45
CA GLU A 223 3.92 -5.79 -64.35
C GLU A 223 4.21 -5.11 -65.69
N GLY A 224 4.81 -3.92 -65.71
CA GLY A 224 5.22 -3.24 -66.93
C GLY A 224 6.25 -4.03 -67.75
N ILE A 225 7.21 -4.69 -67.10
CA ILE A 225 8.19 -5.57 -67.80
C ILE A 225 7.51 -6.81 -68.40
N LYS A 226 6.51 -7.38 -67.71
CA LYS A 226 5.72 -8.52 -68.23
C LYS A 226 4.83 -8.11 -69.42
N GLU A 227 4.37 -6.87 -69.45
CA GLU A 227 3.54 -6.33 -70.53
C GLU A 227 4.36 -6.04 -71.79
N ILE A 228 5.53 -5.41 -71.64
CA ILE A 228 6.50 -5.21 -72.74
C ILE A 228 6.95 -6.55 -73.34
N GLY A 229 7.23 -7.55 -72.49
CA GLY A 229 7.60 -8.90 -72.96
C GLY A 229 6.46 -9.68 -73.64
N ARG A 230 5.19 -9.27 -73.46
CA ARG A 230 4.04 -9.82 -74.20
C ARG A 230 3.84 -9.14 -75.55
N GLU A 231 4.07 -7.83 -75.64
CA GLU A 231 4.02 -7.11 -76.92
C GLU A 231 5.15 -7.52 -77.87
N GLU A 232 6.38 -7.67 -77.38
CA GLU A 232 7.50 -8.17 -78.21
C GLU A 232 7.25 -9.60 -78.73
N LYS A 233 6.70 -10.49 -77.88
CA LYS A 233 6.32 -11.85 -78.31
C LYS A 233 5.20 -11.84 -79.35
N LYS A 234 4.28 -10.88 -79.30
CA LYS A 234 3.20 -10.73 -80.28
C LYS A 234 3.75 -10.26 -81.63
N TYR A 235 4.67 -9.30 -81.65
CA TYR A 235 5.35 -8.85 -82.87
C TYR A 235 6.16 -9.98 -83.54
N VAL A 236 6.91 -10.76 -82.76
CA VAL A 236 7.67 -11.91 -83.29
C VAL A 236 6.73 -13.00 -83.82
N LEU A 237 5.59 -13.25 -83.16
CA LEU A 237 4.60 -14.21 -83.66
C LEU A 237 3.97 -13.74 -84.97
N GLU A 238 3.63 -12.45 -85.10
CA GLU A 238 3.05 -11.89 -86.32
C GLU A 238 4.04 -11.92 -87.50
N GLU A 239 5.33 -11.64 -87.26
CA GLU A 239 6.37 -11.78 -88.29
C GLU A 239 6.59 -13.24 -88.72
N VAL A 240 6.61 -14.19 -87.76
CA VAL A 240 6.78 -15.62 -88.06
C VAL A 240 5.55 -16.17 -88.80
N VAL A 241 4.34 -15.77 -88.43
CA VAL A 241 3.10 -16.15 -89.13
C VAL A 241 3.09 -15.56 -90.56
N CYS A 242 3.50 -14.30 -90.74
CA CYS A 242 3.61 -13.69 -92.07
C CYS A 242 4.68 -14.36 -92.94
N ALA A 243 5.84 -14.72 -92.37
CA ALA A 243 6.88 -15.44 -93.07
C ALA A 243 6.43 -16.86 -93.47
N THR A 244 5.72 -17.55 -92.59
CA THR A 244 5.19 -18.90 -92.85
C THR A 244 4.09 -18.90 -93.92
N ALA A 245 3.20 -17.90 -93.90
CA ALA A 245 2.17 -17.72 -94.94
C ALA A 245 2.77 -17.44 -96.33
N ARG A 246 3.87 -16.67 -96.41
CA ARG A 246 4.60 -16.43 -97.67
C ARG A 246 5.28 -17.68 -98.22
N ILE A 247 5.69 -18.61 -97.37
CA ILE A 247 6.28 -19.89 -97.77
C ILE A 247 5.19 -20.84 -98.29
N LEU A 248 4.02 -20.86 -97.65
CA LEU A 248 2.90 -21.73 -98.04
C LEU A 248 2.21 -21.30 -99.33
N LEU A 249 2.19 -19.99 -99.65
CA LEU A 249 1.63 -19.46 -100.91
C LEU A 249 2.59 -19.53 -102.12
N LYS A 250 3.80 -20.07 -101.95
CA LYS A 250 4.81 -20.25 -103.02
C LYS A 250 4.96 -21.71 -103.51
N ARG A 251 4.07 -22.61 -103.10
CA ARG A 251 4.04 -23.96 -103.69
C ARG A 251 3.15 -23.95 -104.94
N PRO A 252 3.67 -24.38 -106.11
CA PRO A 252 2.92 -24.43 -107.36
C PRO A 252 1.80 -25.47 -107.34
#